data_AF-A0A8J6E5D1-F1
#
_entry.id   AF-A0A8J6E5D1-F1
#
_cell.length_a   1.000
_cell.length_b   1.000
_cell.length_c   1.000
_cell.angle_alpha   90.00
_cell.angle_beta   90.00
_cell.angle_gamma   90.00
#
_symmetry.space_group_name_H-M   'P 1'
#
loop_
_entity.id
_entity.type
_entity.pdbx_description
1 polymer ?
#
loop_
_entity_poly.entity_id
_entity_poly.type
_entity_poly.pdbx_seq_one_letter_code
_entity_poly.pdbx_strand_id
1 'polypeptide(L)' 'MDKYAMIRKLEGHYNDVVACEFSPDGALLATASYDTRVYVWDPHIGCILFDLGYVNAKITY' A
#
# COMPACT_ATOMS: atom_id res chain seq x y z
N MET A 1 11.21 -21.81 15.34
CA MET A 1 12.19 -21.22 14.39
C MET A 1 11.34 -20.32 13.54
N ASP A 2 10.96 -19.17 14.08
CA ASP A 2 9.93 -18.30 13.51
C ASP A 2 10.52 -16.90 13.46
N LYS A 3 11.38 -16.68 12.46
CA LYS A 3 12.12 -15.42 12.29
C LYS A 3 11.20 -14.27 11.86
N TYR A 4 10.01 -14.60 11.36
CA TYR A 4 9.04 -13.64 10.84
C TYR A 4 7.64 -14.04 11.30
N ALA A 5 6.92 -13.10 11.89
CA ALA A 5 5.52 -13.21 12.21
C ALA A 5 4.75 -12.15 11.42
N MET A 6 3.56 -12.49 10.92
CA MET A 6 2.67 -11.51 10.31
C MET A 6 2.27 -10.48 11.38
N ILE A 7 2.68 -9.23 11.19
CA ILE A 7 2.40 -8.15 12.15
C ILE A 7 1.03 -7.53 11.87
N ARG A 8 0.68 -7.37 10.58
CA ARG A 8 -0.55 -6.70 10.17
C ARG A 8 -0.97 -7.06 8.76
N LYS A 9 -2.28 -7.00 8.52
CA LYS A 9 -2.90 -7.08 7.19
C LYS A 9 -3.50 -5.72 6.86
N LEU A 10 -3.22 -5.21 5.67
CA LEU A 10 -3.77 -3.96 5.15
C LEU A 10 -4.87 -4.30 4.16
N GLU A 11 -6.11 -3.97 4.51
CA GLU A 11 -7.29 -4.26 3.69
C GLU A 11 -7.86 -2.96 3.12
N GLY A 12 -8.15 -2.94 1.83
CA GLY A 12 -8.76 -1.77 1.20
C GLY A 12 -8.68 -1.74 -0.33
N HIS A 13 -7.64 -2.34 -0.91
CA HIS A 13 -7.57 -2.48 -2.36
C HIS A 13 -8.61 -3.49 -2.87
N TYR A 14 -9.28 -3.14 -3.97
CA TYR A 14 -10.32 -3.97 -4.57
C TYR A 14 -9.80 -4.90 -5.67
N ASN A 15 -8.51 -4.78 -6.00
CA ASN A 15 -7.82 -5.57 -7.02
C ASN A 15 -6.35 -5.77 -6.61
N ASP A 16 -5.60 -6.53 -7.40
CA ASP A 16 -4.22 -6.89 -7.10
C ASP A 16 -3.33 -5.66 -6.86
N VAL A 17 -2.56 -5.70 -5.77
CA VAL A 17 -1.53 -4.72 -5.47
C VAL A 17 -0.30 -5.02 -6.32
N VAL A 18 0.10 -4.06 -7.14
CA VAL A 18 1.18 -4.22 -8.12
C VAL A 18 2.48 -3.57 -7.67
N ALA A 19 2.43 -2.64 -6.72
CA ALA A 19 3.61 -1.99 -6.17
C ALA A 19 3.39 -1.60 -4.70
N CYS A 20 4.47 -1.62 -3.91
CA CYS A 20 4.50 -1.11 -2.56
C CYS A 20 5.88 -0.52 -2.21
N GLU A 21 5.91 0.62 -1.53
CA GLU A 21 7.15 1.28 -1.12
C GLU A 21 6.98 1.99 0.23
N PHE A 22 7.92 1.77 1.14
CA PHE A 22 7.98 2.51 2.41
C PHE A 22 8.60 3.89 2.19
N SER A 23 8.15 4.87 2.97
CA SER A 23 8.88 6.13 3.09
C SER A 23 10.30 5.86 3.62
N PRO A 24 11.31 6.70 3.29
CA PRO A 24 12.68 6.50 3.76
C PRO A 24 12.84 6.46 5.28
N ASP A 25 11.93 7.12 6.01
CA ASP A 25 11.86 7.11 7.47
C ASP A 25 11.02 5.94 8.04
N GLY A 26 10.38 5.14 7.19
CA GLY A 26 9.55 3.99 7.55
C GLY A 26 8.19 4.33 8.16
N ALA A 27 7.84 5.61 8.28
CA ALA A 27 6.60 6.06 8.91
C ALA A 27 5.35 5.78 8.07
N LEU A 28 5.50 5.72 6.74
CA LEU A 28 4.41 5.55 5.79
C LEU A 28 4.70 4.41 4.83
N LEU A 29 3.63 3.80 4.34
CA LEU A 29 3.68 2.85 3.23
C LEU A 29 2.79 3.36 2.11
N ALA A 30 3.27 3.39 0.88
CA ALA A 30 2.46 3.62 -0.30
C ALA A 30 2.22 2.28 -1.03
N THR A 31 0.99 2.04 -1.49
CA THR A 31 0.65 0.87 -2.32
C THR A 31 -0.15 1.30 -3.54
N ALA A 32 0.12 0.67 -4.69
CA ALA A 32 -0.62 0.88 -5.93
C ALA A 32 -1.28 -0.43 -6.37
N SER A 33 -2.50 -0.35 -6.91
CA SER A 33 -3.29 -1.52 -7.32
C SER A 33 -3.92 -1.33 -8.70
N TYR A 34 -4.26 -2.46 -9.33
CA TYR A 34 -5.12 -2.49 -10.52
C TYR A 34 -6.56 -2.02 -10.25
N ASP A 35 -6.92 -1.69 -9.01
CA ASP A 35 -8.15 -0.97 -8.71
C ASP A 35 -8.08 0.52 -9.07
N THR A 36 -6.98 0.93 -9.73
CA THR A 36 -6.66 2.29 -10.19
C THR A 36 -6.40 3.29 -9.07
N ARG A 37 -6.18 2.81 -7.85
CA ARG A 37 -5.94 3.64 -6.67
C ARG A 37 -4.53 3.45 -6.13
N VAL A 38 -4.07 4.50 -5.46
CA VAL A 38 -2.91 4.47 -4.58
C VAL A 38 -3.37 4.81 -3.18
N TYR A 39 -3.01 3.96 -2.22
CA TYR A 39 -3.25 4.22 -0.81
C TYR A 39 -1.93 4.53 -0.11
N VAL A 40 -1.96 5.53 0.76
CA VAL A 40 -0.91 5.78 1.75
C VAL A 40 -1.42 5.30 3.10
N TRP A 41 -0.64 4.46 3.75
CA TRP A 41 -0.98 3.79 5.00
C TRP A 41 -0.09 4.27 6.13
N ASP A 42 -0.63 4.25 7.33
CA ASP A 42 0.16 4.08 8.54
C ASP A 42 0.35 2.56 8.76
N PRO A 43 1.57 2.01 8.61
CA PRO A 43 1.81 0.57 8.73
C PRO A 43 1.76 0.07 10.19
N HIS A 44 1.88 0.95 11.19
CA HIS A 44 1.89 0.58 12.60
C HIS A 44 0.47 0.31 13.11
N ILE A 45 -0.49 1.12 12.69
CA ILE A 45 -1.91 0.93 13.04
C ILE A 45 -2.71 0.19 11.95
N GLY A 46 -2.23 0.20 10.70
CA GLY A 46 -2.84 -0.46 9.55
C GLY A 46 -4.06 0.25 8.99
N CYS A 47 -4.02 1.58 8.98
CA CYS A 47 -5.11 2.40 8.48
C CYS A 47 -4.68 3.14 7.22
N ILE A 48 -5.60 3.32 6.27
CA ILE A 48 -5.42 4.22 5.14
C ILE A 48 -5.47 5.65 5.68
N LEU A 49 -4.39 6.40 5.45
CA LEU A 49 -4.31 7.82 5.75
C LEU A 49 -4.79 8.65 4.56
N PHE A 50 -4.41 8.24 3.34
CA PHE A 50 -4.80 8.94 2.12
C PHE A 50 -5.21 7.97 1.02
N ASP A 51 -6.34 8.29 0.39
CA ASP A 51 -6.71 7.80 -0.94
C ASP A 51 -6.27 8.84 -1.95
N LEU A 52 -5.21 8.53 -2.70
CA LEU A 52 -4.72 9.40 -3.77
C LEU A 52 -5.60 9.32 -5.03
N GLY A 53 -6.67 8.51 -4.99
CA GLY A 53 -7.73 8.47 -5.99
C GLY A 53 -7.32 7.77 -7.27
N TYR A 54 -8.17 7.95 -8.29
CA TYR A 54 -8.05 7.33 -9.61
C TYR A 54 -6.80 7.84 -10.34
N VAL A 55 -5.67 7.18 -10.15
CA VAL A 55 -4.46 7.46 -10.92
C VAL A 55 -4.53 6.66 -12.22
N ASN A 56 -4.96 7.34 -13.29
CA ASN A 56 -4.87 6.79 -14.65
C ASN A 56 -3.43 6.85 -15.19
N ALA A 57 -2.47 6.47 -14.34
CA ALA A 57 -1.12 6.21 -14.75
C ALA A 57 -1.12 4.83 -15.41
N LYS A 58 -1.37 4.79 -16.72
CA LYS A 58 -0.82 3.74 -17.57
C LYS A 58 0.70 3.75 -17.36
N ILE A 59 1.19 3.05 -16.35
CA ILE A 59 2.59 2.63 -16.28
C ILE A 59 2.69 1.50 -17.31
N THR A 60 2.84 1.90 -18.57
CA THR A 60 3.17 0.98 -19.67
C THR A 60 4.68 1.05 -19.84
N TYR A 61 5.32 -0.11 -19.79
CA TYR A 61 6.75 -0.32 -20.06
C TYR A 61 7.17 0.22 -21.43
#